data_AF-A0A932NLL1-F1
#
_entry.id   AF-A0A932NLL1-F1
#
_cell.length_a   1.000
_cell.length_b   1.000
_cell.length_c   1.000
_cell.angle_alpha   90.00
_cell.angle_beta   90.00
_cell.angle_gamma   90.00
#
_symmetry.space_group_name_H-M   'P 1'
#
loop_
_entity.id
_entity.type
_entity.pdbx_description
1 polymer ?
#
loop_
_entity_poly.entity_id
_entity_poly.type
_entity_poly.pdbx_seq_one_letter_code
_entity_poly.pdbx_strand_id
1 'polypeptide(L)' 'MLKSLVLAAVLILGMSVSQGCIGIGSGPKTQQQPTVGQELMDLKAAFDRGAITEEDYNKKKAELLRKSN' A
#
# COMPACT_ATOMS: atom_id res chain seq x y z
N MET A 1 50.93 0.39 -26.46
CA MET A 1 49.67 0.22 -27.22
C MET A 1 48.72 -0.83 -26.65
N LEU A 2 49.17 -1.80 -25.82
CA LEU A 2 48.27 -2.78 -25.20
C LEU A 2 47.41 -2.21 -24.05
N LYS A 3 47.89 -1.18 -23.34
CA LYS A 3 47.19 -0.54 -22.21
C LYS A 3 45.96 0.28 -22.63
N SER A 4 45.97 0.87 -23.84
CA SER A 4 44.79 1.58 -24.39
C SER A 4 43.70 0.65 -24.90
N LEU A 5 44.04 -0.60 -25.26
CA LEU A 5 43.07 -1.60 -25.68
C LEU A 5 42.20 -2.09 -24.50
N VAL A 6 42.82 -2.21 -23.31
CA VAL A 6 42.13 -2.66 -22.08
C VAL A 6 41.13 -1.60 -21.57
N LEU A 7 41.45 -0.32 -21.74
CA LEU A 7 40.56 0.79 -21.36
C LEU A 7 39.31 0.90 -22.25
N ALA A 8 39.38 0.49 -23.52
CA ALA A 8 38.24 0.50 -24.43
C ALA A 8 37.25 -0.65 -24.17
N ALA A 9 37.71 -1.78 -23.63
CA ALA A 9 36.85 -2.93 -23.31
C ALA A 9 35.97 -2.72 -22.06
N VAL A 10 36.35 -1.78 -21.17
CA VAL A 10 35.60 -1.48 -19.94
C VAL A 10 34.34 -0.64 -20.18
N LEU A 11 34.24 0.05 -21.33
CA LEU A 11 33.11 0.94 -21.63
C LEU A 11 31.93 0.25 -22.33
N ILE A 12 32.04 -1.03 -22.70
CA ILE A 12 30.98 -1.79 -23.39
C ILE A 12 30.16 -2.67 -22.41
N LEU A 13 30.50 -2.70 -21.12
CA LEU A 13 29.63 -3.23 -20.06
C LEU A 13 28.56 -2.20 -19.63
N GLY A 14 28.04 -1.47 -20.62
CA GLY A 14 26.77 -0.79 -20.50
C GLY A 14 25.65 -1.81 -20.27
N MET A 15 24.67 -1.36 -19.49
CA MET A 15 23.32 -1.93 -19.44
C MET A 15 23.18 -3.29 -18.73
N SER A 16 23.78 -3.43 -17.55
CA SER A 16 23.27 -4.39 -16.57
C SER A 16 22.11 -3.79 -15.77
N VAL A 17 20.94 -3.82 -16.41
CA VAL A 17 19.70 -4.27 -15.80
C VAL A 17 19.19 -3.42 -14.60
N SER A 18 18.50 -2.33 -14.93
CA SER A 18 17.46 -1.76 -14.07
C SER A 18 16.23 -2.69 -14.08
N GLN A 19 16.29 -3.84 -13.40
CA GLN A 19 15.08 -4.58 -13.01
C GLN A 19 14.46 -3.88 -11.79
N GLY A 20 13.94 -2.68 -12.01
CA GLY A 20 12.97 -2.07 -11.10
C GLY A 20 11.58 -2.45 -11.62
N CYS A 21 10.90 -3.35 -10.90
CA CYS A 21 9.60 -3.94 -11.21
C CYS A 21 8.65 -3.06 -12.07
N ILE A 22 8.42 -3.51 -13.31
CA ILE A 22 7.16 -3.21 -14.00
C ILE A 22 6.07 -4.03 -13.28
N GLY A 23 5.51 -3.44 -12.22
CA GLY A 23 4.28 -3.90 -11.62
C GLY A 23 3.07 -3.45 -12.44
N ILE A 24 2.94 -3.94 -13.68
CA ILE A 24 1.64 -3.88 -14.39
C ILE A 24 0.75 -4.97 -13.78
N GLY A 25 0.25 -4.67 -12.58
CA GLY A 25 -0.80 -5.41 -11.91
C GLY A 25 -2.15 -4.75 -12.21
N SER A 26 -2.50 -4.63 -13.49
CA SER A 26 -3.85 -4.28 -13.93
C SER A 26 -4.72 -5.54 -14.01
N GLY A 27 -4.67 -6.38 -12.98
CA GLY A 27 -5.80 -7.26 -12.68
C GLY A 27 -6.88 -6.43 -12.01
N PRO A 28 -8.17 -6.80 -12.08
CA PRO A 28 -9.17 -6.17 -11.25
C PRO A 28 -8.67 -6.23 -9.82
N LYS A 29 -8.28 -5.08 -9.27
CA LYS A 29 -8.03 -4.94 -7.84
C LYS A 29 -9.40 -5.14 -7.24
N THR A 30 -9.74 -6.39 -6.93
CA THR A 30 -10.84 -6.69 -6.02
C THR A 30 -10.39 -6.13 -4.68
N GLN A 31 -10.56 -4.81 -4.52
CA GLN A 31 -10.54 -4.17 -3.22
C GLN A 31 -11.74 -4.77 -2.51
N GLN A 32 -11.47 -5.83 -1.75
CA GLN A 32 -12.48 -6.37 -0.86
C GLN A 32 -12.85 -5.22 0.06
N GLN A 33 -14.09 -4.73 -0.09
CA GLN A 33 -14.59 -3.73 0.82
C GLN A 33 -14.53 -4.33 2.23
N PRO A 34 -14.01 -3.58 3.22
CA PRO A 34 -13.94 -4.08 4.57
C PRO A 34 -15.34 -4.48 5.03
N THR A 35 -15.40 -5.59 5.75
CA THR A 35 -16.64 -6.01 6.39
C THR A 35 -17.02 -4.99 7.46
N VAL A 36 -18.31 -4.88 7.76
CA VAL A 36 -18.79 -4.01 8.85
C VAL A 36 -18.11 -4.36 10.18
N GLY A 37 -17.82 -5.65 10.42
CA GLY A 37 -17.07 -6.08 11.60
C GLY A 37 -15.66 -5.49 11.67
N GLN A 38 -14.93 -5.45 10.54
CA GLN A 38 -13.60 -4.81 10.47
C GLN A 38 -13.70 -3.29 10.68
N GLU A 39 -14.66 -2.63 10.02
CA GLU A 39 -14.88 -1.18 10.21
C GLU A 39 -15.17 -0.83 11.69
N LEU A 40 -15.94 -1.68 12.39
CA LEU A 40 -16.24 -1.52 13.82
C LEU A 40 -15.00 -1.75 14.72
N MET A 41 -14.17 -2.73 14.40
CA MET A 41 -12.91 -2.98 15.10
C MET A 41 -11.94 -1.80 14.95
N ASP A 42 -11.79 -1.28 13.74
CA ASP A 42 -10.92 -0.13 13.46
C ASP A 42 -11.42 1.14 14.17
N LEU A 43 -12.74 1.33 14.20
CA LEU A 43 -13.38 2.42 14.93
C LEU A 43 -13.14 2.31 16.45
N LYS A 44 -13.25 1.11 17.03
CA LYS A 44 -12.95 0.85 18.45
C LYS A 44 -11.48 1.13 18.75
N ALA A 45 -10.57 0.66 17.90
CA ALA A 45 -9.15 0.93 18.04
C ALA A 45 -8.82 2.43 17.95
N ALA A 46 -9.59 3.22 17.19
CA ALA A 46 -9.43 4.67 17.09
C ALA A 46 -9.84 5.40 18.36
N PHE A 47 -10.93 4.96 18.97
CA PHE A 47 -11.37 5.46 20.25
C PHE A 47 -10.37 5.10 21.37
N ASP A 48 -9.94 3.84 21.43
CA ASP A 48 -9.04 3.35 22.49
C ASP A 48 -7.67 4.05 22.49
N ARG A 49 -7.17 4.46 21.32
CA ARG A 49 -5.94 5.24 21.18
C ARG A 49 -6.13 6.75 21.36
N GLY A 50 -7.34 7.20 21.71
CA GLY A 50 -7.68 8.61 21.89
C GLY A 50 -7.68 9.43 20.59
N ALA A 51 -7.75 8.79 19.42
CA ALA A 51 -7.75 9.48 18.13
C ALA A 51 -9.12 10.08 17.78
N ILE A 52 -10.20 9.61 18.42
CA ILE A 52 -11.55 10.14 18.28
C ILE A 52 -12.22 10.25 19.65
N THR A 53 -13.23 11.10 19.75
CA THR A 53 -14.04 11.27 20.96
C THR A 53 -15.06 10.13 21.13
N GLU A 54 -15.64 10.01 22.33
CA GLU A 54 -16.74 9.08 22.57
C GLU A 54 -17.98 9.42 21.72
N GLU A 55 -18.26 10.72 21.50
CA GLU A 55 -19.35 11.17 20.65
C GLU A 55 -19.15 10.70 19.20
N ASP A 56 -17.94 10.91 18.65
CA ASP A 56 -17.58 10.47 17.30
C ASP A 56 -17.67 8.94 17.15
N TYR A 57 -17.21 8.21 18.18
CA TYR A 57 -17.29 6.76 18.22
C TYR A 57 -18.74 6.28 18.15
N ASN A 58 -19.61 6.81 19.01
CA ASN A 58 -21.01 6.41 19.07
C ASN A 58 -21.77 6.74 17.78
N LYS A 59 -21.54 7.94 17.23
CA LYS A 59 -22.15 8.37 15.97
C LYS A 59 -21.77 7.46 14.80
N LYS A 60 -20.46 7.20 14.62
CA LYS A 60 -19.97 6.34 13.54
C LYS A 60 -20.41 4.90 13.71
N LYS A 61 -20.41 4.38 14.94
CA LYS A 61 -20.89 3.02 15.24
C LYS A 61 -22.35 2.84 14.81
N ALA A 62 -23.21 3.80 15.13
CA ALA A 62 -24.61 3.76 14.73
C ALA A 62 -24.79 3.80 13.20
N GLU A 63 -24.00 4.64 12.51
CA GLU A 63 -24.01 4.73 11.05
C GLU A 63 -23.60 3.40 10.39
N LEU A 64 -22.52 2.78 10.88
CA LEU A 64 -22.01 1.50 10.39
C LEU A 64 -23.03 0.37 10.57
N LEU A 65 -23.69 0.30 11.74
CA LEU A 65 -24.72 -0.69 12.01
C LEU A 65 -25.95 -0.49 11.12
N ARG A 66 -26.36 0.76 10.88
CA ARG A 66 -27.48 1.08 9.99
C ARG A 66 -27.21 0.70 8.53
N LYS A 67 -25.96 0.79 8.07
CA LYS A 67 -25.55 0.36 6.72
C LYS A 67 -25.57 -1.17 6.56
N SER A 68 -25.49 -1.91 7.67
CA SER A 68 -25.40 -3.37 7.69
C SER A 68 -26.74 -4.11 7.79
N ASN A 69 -27.82 -3.38 8.06
CA ASN A 69 -29.18 -3.89 8.24
C ASN A 69 -30.07 -3.45 7.07
#